data_AF-A0A2T9ZN18-F1
#
_entry.id   AF-A0A2T9ZN18-F1
#
_cell.length_a   1.000
_cell.length_b   1.000
_cell.length_c   1.000
_cell.angle_alpha   90.00
_cell.angle_beta   90.00
_cell.angle_gamma   90.00
#
_symmetry.space_group_name_H-M   'P 1'
#
loop_
_entity.id
_entity.type
_entity.pdbx_description
1 polymer ?
#
loop_
_entity_poly.entity_id
_entity_poly.type
_entity_poly.pdbx_seq_one_letter_code
_entity_poly.pdbx_strand_id
1 'polypeptide(L)'
;MLQQFQAISRWGVIITFLLLLLSLLYKDRLPDPDYYEIGRLVDPVQESTYRSPFWIEAEGQRYYVKPLYDYALEGVVVSFHDADSFGDIWHHDRWKDFLNVRDLCVIWGANVSNGVYREMSFDNDSWTCWAY
;
A
#
# COMPACT_ATOMS: atom_id res chain seq x y z
N MET A 1 -14.08 43.40 15.83
CA MET A 1 -13.44 42.69 14.71
C MET A 1 -12.30 41.78 15.19
N LEU A 2 -11.21 42.30 15.78
CA LEU A 2 -10.05 41.50 16.22
C LEU A 2 -10.38 40.38 17.24
N GLN A 3 -11.21 40.66 18.25
CA GLN A 3 -11.61 39.65 19.25
C GLN A 3 -12.47 38.52 18.66
N GLN A 4 -13.31 38.82 17.67
CA GLN A 4 -14.09 37.80 16.96
C GLN A 4 -13.17 36.91 16.11
N PHE A 5 -12.19 37.50 15.41
CA PHE A 5 -11.15 36.74 14.71
C PHE A 5 -10.33 35.84 15.64
N GLN A 6 -9.94 36.33 16.82
CA GLN A 6 -9.23 35.53 17.82
C GLN A 6 -10.09 34.36 18.35
N ALA A 7 -11.38 34.59 18.60
CA ALA A 7 -12.29 33.54 19.05
C ALA A 7 -12.50 32.47 17.95
N ILE A 8 -12.71 32.88 16.70
CA ILE A 8 -12.87 31.98 15.55
C ILE A 8 -11.60 31.15 15.35
N SER A 9 -10.42 31.78 15.38
CA SER A 9 -9.13 31.09 15.25
C SER A 9 -8.91 30.07 16.37
N ARG A 10 -9.16 30.46 17.63
CA ARG A 10 -9.02 29.57 18.79
C ARG A 10 -9.91 28.34 18.67
N TRP A 11 -11.19 28.53 18.34
CA TRP A 11 -12.12 27.41 18.16
C TRP A 11 -11.77 26.57 16.94
N GLY A 12 -11.31 27.19 15.85
CA GLY A 12 -10.84 26.49 14.65
C GLY A 12 -9.69 25.54 14.96
N VAL A 13 -8.67 25.98 15.70
CA VAL A 13 -7.55 25.12 16.11
C VAL A 13 -8.03 23.94 16.97
N ILE A 14 -8.91 24.20 17.94
CA ILE A 14 -9.46 23.15 18.81
C ILE A 14 -10.22 22.11 17.98
N ILE A 15 -11.09 22.55 17.07
CA ILE A 15 -11.89 21.66 16.22
C ILE A 15 -10.97 20.84 15.31
N THR A 16 -9.99 21.46 14.64
CA THR A 16 -9.05 20.74 13.79
C THR A 16 -8.23 19.71 14.57
N PHE A 17 -7.80 20.04 15.78
CA PHE A 17 -7.08 19.09 16.64
C PHE A 17 -7.97 17.91 17.06
N LEU A 18 -9.23 18.17 17.41
CA LEU A 18 -10.20 17.10 17.71
C LEU A 18 -10.47 16.21 16.49
N LEU A 19 -10.62 16.80 15.30
CA LEU A 19 -10.78 16.05 14.06
C LEU A 19 -9.52 15.22 13.74
N LEU A 20 -8.32 15.74 13.97
CA LEU A 20 -7.08 14.98 13.83
C LEU A 20 -7.07 13.76 14.76
N LEU A 21 -7.39 13.95 16.05
CA LEU A 21 -7.46 12.84 17.01
C LEU A 21 -8.49 11.79 16.59
N LEU A 22 -9.67 12.23 16.14
CA LEU A 22 -10.68 11.32 15.61
C LEU A 22 -10.16 10.55 14.39
N SER A 23 -9.53 11.22 13.42
CA SER A 23 -8.94 10.55 12.26
C SER A 23 -7.89 9.52 12.66
N LEU A 24 -7.01 9.83 13.61
CA LEU A 24 -5.99 8.89 14.09
C LEU A 24 -6.58 7.63 14.75
N LEU A 25 -7.77 7.72 15.34
CA LEU A 25 -8.47 6.57 15.94
C LEU A 25 -9.18 5.68 14.93
N TYR A 26 -9.48 6.20 13.74
CA TYR A 26 -10.23 5.49 12.70
C TYR A 26 -9.39 5.14 11.48
N LYS A 27 -8.20 5.74 11.29
CA LYS A 27 -7.39 5.60 10.06
C LYS A 27 -7.00 4.15 9.74
N ASP A 28 -6.82 3.31 10.75
CA ASP A 28 -6.35 1.92 10.58
C ASP A 28 -7.48 0.89 10.74
N ARG A 29 -8.74 1.34 10.78
CA ARG A 29 -9.87 0.41 10.87
C ARG A 29 -10.15 -0.22 9.52
N LEU A 30 -9.86 -1.50 9.42
CA LEU A 30 -10.21 -2.31 8.27
C LEU A 30 -11.71 -2.69 8.33
N PRO A 31 -12.42 -2.73 7.19
CA PRO A 31 -13.83 -3.06 7.13
C PRO A 31 -14.07 -4.52 7.55
N ASP A 32 -15.32 -4.88 7.84
CA ASP A 32 -15.73 -6.26 8.13
C ASP A 32 -15.63 -7.16 6.88
N PRO A 33 -15.52 -8.50 7.02
CA PRO A 33 -15.33 -9.40 5.88
C PRO A 33 -16.45 -9.35 4.83
N ASP A 34 -17.68 -9.01 5.24
CA ASP A 34 -18.86 -8.89 4.38
C ASP A 34 -18.81 -7.67 3.44
N TYR A 35 -17.90 -6.72 3.68
CA TYR A 35 -17.59 -5.64 2.76
C TYR A 35 -16.98 -6.14 1.45
N TYR A 36 -16.24 -7.24 1.49
CA TYR A 36 -15.48 -7.74 0.36
C TYR A 36 -16.26 -8.76 -0.47
N GLU A 37 -16.02 -8.79 -1.77
CA GLU A 37 -16.51 -9.84 -2.65
C GLU A 37 -15.62 -11.10 -2.49
N ILE A 38 -15.82 -11.84 -1.40
CA ILE A 38 -14.96 -12.96 -0.98
C ILE A 38 -14.74 -14.00 -2.10
N GLY A 39 -15.73 -14.25 -2.96
CA GLY A 39 -15.62 -15.18 -4.08
C GLY A 39 -14.55 -14.81 -5.12
N ARG A 40 -14.09 -13.55 -5.11
CA ARG A 40 -13.01 -13.06 -5.98
C ARG A 40 -11.64 -13.12 -5.32
N LEU A 41 -11.58 -13.17 -3.99
CA LEU A 41 -10.32 -13.22 -3.24
C LEU A 41 -9.75 -14.65 -3.23
N VAL A 42 -9.55 -15.22 -4.41
CA VAL A 42 -9.04 -16.58 -4.61
C VAL A 42 -7.52 -16.62 -4.46
N ASP A 43 -6.95 -17.82 -4.48
CA ASP A 43 -5.50 -17.97 -4.42
C ASP A 43 -4.83 -17.33 -5.66
N PRO A 44 -3.68 -16.65 -5.47
CA PRO A 44 -2.92 -16.05 -6.55
C PRO A 44 -2.56 -17.09 -7.60
N VAL A 45 -2.72 -16.71 -8.87
CA VAL A 45 -2.42 -17.58 -10.00
C VAL A 45 -1.13 -17.11 -10.67
N GLN A 46 -0.24 -18.07 -10.94
CA GLN A 46 1.02 -17.85 -11.65
C GLN A 46 1.11 -18.87 -12.78
N GLU A 47 1.18 -18.38 -14.02
CA GLU A 47 1.24 -19.22 -15.22
C GLU A 47 2.45 -18.87 -16.07
N SER A 48 2.98 -19.86 -16.81
CA SER A 48 4.09 -19.61 -17.73
C SER A 48 3.67 -18.57 -18.78
N THR A 49 4.52 -17.57 -18.99
CA THR A 49 4.24 -16.52 -19.97
C THR A 49 4.81 -16.84 -21.34
N TYR A 50 4.13 -16.36 -22.37
CA TYR A 50 4.61 -16.35 -23.76
C TYR A 50 5.13 -14.97 -24.19
N ARG A 51 5.17 -13.99 -23.27
CA ARG A 51 5.67 -12.65 -23.56
C ARG A 51 7.14 -12.71 -23.96
N SER A 52 7.46 -12.06 -25.08
CA SER A 52 8.84 -11.93 -25.52
C SER A 52 9.61 -10.97 -24.61
N PRO A 53 10.90 -11.21 -24.36
CA PRO A 53 11.76 -10.24 -23.68
C PRO A 53 11.83 -8.92 -24.43
N PHE A 54 11.98 -7.82 -23.71
CA PHE A 54 12.01 -6.48 -24.28
C PHE A 54 12.99 -5.56 -23.56
N TRP A 55 13.29 -4.44 -24.21
CA TRP A 55 14.07 -3.36 -23.61
C TRP A 55 13.13 -2.23 -23.19
N ILE A 56 13.40 -1.63 -22.05
CA ILE A 56 12.68 -0.45 -21.54
C ILE A 56 13.68 0.53 -20.92
N GLU A 57 13.34 1.82 -20.94
CA GLU A 57 14.13 2.88 -20.30
C GLU A 57 13.29 3.60 -19.24
N ALA A 58 13.89 3.86 -18.09
CA ALA A 58 13.31 4.64 -16.99
C ALA A 58 14.43 5.41 -16.27
N GLU A 59 14.21 6.70 -15.99
CA GLU A 59 15.18 7.61 -15.34
C GLU A 59 16.62 7.50 -15.91
N GLY A 60 16.72 7.46 -17.24
CA GLY A 60 18.00 7.36 -17.95
C GLY A 60 18.74 6.02 -17.80
N GLN A 61 18.12 5.01 -17.18
CA GLN A 61 18.60 3.64 -17.15
C GLN A 61 17.90 2.80 -18.20
N ARG A 62 18.63 1.86 -18.81
CA ARG A 62 18.11 0.93 -19.80
C ARG A 62 18.12 -0.50 -19.26
N TYR A 63 16.95 -1.11 -19.23
CA TYR A 63 16.71 -2.44 -18.66
C TYR A 63 16.37 -3.44 -19.75
N TYR A 64 16.91 -4.65 -19.60
CA TYR A 64 16.45 -5.82 -20.33
C TYR A 64 15.51 -6.63 -19.45
N VAL A 65 14.23 -6.65 -19.81
CA VAL A 65 13.20 -7.37 -19.05
C VAL A 65 12.93 -8.69 -19.74
N LYS A 66 13.10 -9.78 -18.99
CA LYS A 66 12.72 -11.14 -19.41
C LYS A 66 11.53 -11.61 -18.55
N PRO A 67 10.29 -11.50 -19.06
CA PRO A 67 9.13 -12.07 -18.39
C PRO A 67 9.30 -13.57 -18.18
N LEU A 68 8.97 -14.05 -16.98
CA LEU A 68 9.01 -15.49 -16.65
C LEU A 68 7.61 -16.09 -16.50
N TYR A 69 6.66 -15.29 -15.98
CA TYR A 69 5.30 -15.72 -15.69
C TYR A 69 4.32 -14.56 -15.88
N ASP A 70 3.06 -14.91 -16.14
CA ASP A 70 1.91 -14.02 -15.99
C ASP A 70 1.28 -14.29 -14.61
N TYR A 71 0.91 -13.23 -13.91
CA TYR A 71 0.36 -13.29 -12.55
C TYR A 71 -1.04 -12.68 -12.53
N ALA A 72 -1.96 -13.33 -11.80
CA ALA A 72 -3.24 -12.77 -11.43
C ALA A 72 -3.40 -12.82 -9.90
N LEU A 73 -3.67 -11.67 -9.31
CA LEU A 73 -3.83 -11.50 -7.87
C LEU A 73 -5.07 -10.65 -7.61
N GLU A 74 -6.11 -11.27 -7.05
CA GLU A 74 -7.29 -10.59 -6.54
C GLU A 74 -7.25 -10.66 -5.01
N GLY A 75 -6.90 -9.55 -4.38
CA GLY A 75 -6.61 -9.50 -2.95
C GLY A 75 -6.86 -8.12 -2.36
N VAL A 76 -6.72 -8.03 -1.04
CA VAL A 76 -6.83 -6.79 -0.27
C VAL A 76 -5.44 -6.29 0.06
N VAL A 77 -5.13 -5.05 -0.35
CA VAL A 77 -3.88 -4.39 0.04
C VAL A 77 -4.00 -3.93 1.49
N VAL A 78 -3.12 -4.41 2.36
CA VAL A 78 -3.10 -4.10 3.79
C VAL A 78 -1.96 -3.17 4.18
N SER A 79 -0.89 -3.15 3.39
CA SER A 79 0.21 -2.19 3.51
C SER A 79 0.91 -2.05 2.16
N PHE A 80 1.69 -0.99 1.97
CA PHE A 80 2.54 -0.86 0.79
C PHE A 80 3.78 -0.02 1.08
N HIS A 81 4.88 -0.41 0.46
CA HIS A 81 6.10 0.39 0.41
C HIS A 81 6.09 1.26 -0.85
N ASP A 82 6.45 2.54 -0.68
CA ASP A 82 6.60 3.48 -1.79
C ASP A 82 8.09 3.78 -2.00
N ALA A 83 8.60 3.42 -3.17
CA ALA A 83 10.01 3.58 -3.50
C ALA A 83 10.44 5.06 -3.61
N ASP A 84 9.48 5.97 -3.77
CA ASP A 84 9.71 7.42 -3.78
C ASP A 84 9.66 8.04 -2.38
N SER A 85 9.48 7.24 -1.32
CA SER A 85 9.39 7.75 0.04
C SER A 85 10.71 8.41 0.46
N PHE A 86 10.62 9.50 1.23
CA PHE A 86 11.80 10.30 1.61
C PHE A 86 12.92 9.50 2.32
N GLY A 87 12.57 8.38 2.95
CA GLY A 87 13.51 7.49 3.63
C GLY A 87 14.12 6.41 2.74
N ASP A 88 13.65 6.25 1.50
CA ASP A 88 14.13 5.22 0.59
C ASP A 88 15.38 5.69 -0.18
N ILE A 89 16.52 5.18 0.26
CA ILE A 89 17.83 5.41 -0.38
C ILE A 89 18.24 4.25 -1.30
N TRP A 90 17.47 3.17 -1.35
CA TRP A 90 17.89 1.93 -2.00
C TRP A 90 17.52 1.93 -3.48
N HIS A 91 16.27 2.27 -3.80
CA HIS A 91 15.74 2.18 -5.16
C HIS A 91 16.38 3.20 -6.11
N HIS A 92 16.52 4.45 -5.67
CA HIS A 92 17.01 5.53 -6.54
C HIS A 92 18.53 5.68 -6.58
N ASP A 93 19.20 5.63 -5.43
CA ASP A 93 20.63 5.95 -5.38
C ASP A 93 21.50 4.72 -5.65
N ARG A 94 21.33 3.69 -4.83
CA ARG A 94 22.30 2.59 -4.82
C ARG A 94 22.08 1.62 -5.97
N TRP A 95 20.83 1.35 -6.30
CA TRP A 95 20.48 0.24 -7.19
C TRP A 95 19.88 0.67 -8.50
N LYS A 96 19.34 1.90 -8.54
CA LYS A 96 18.74 2.46 -9.75
C LYS A 96 17.67 1.50 -10.28
N ASP A 97 16.82 1.02 -9.39
CA ASP A 97 15.64 0.23 -9.76
C ASP A 97 14.45 1.18 -9.87
N PHE A 98 14.28 1.71 -11.07
CA PHE A 98 13.20 2.64 -11.40
C PHE A 98 11.97 1.92 -11.97
N LEU A 99 11.99 0.58 -12.03
CA LEU A 99 10.86 -0.21 -12.51
C LEU A 99 10.03 -0.77 -11.35
N ASN A 100 10.66 -1.10 -10.22
CA ASN A 100 9.93 -1.45 -8.99
C ASN A 100 9.59 -0.20 -8.18
N VAL A 101 8.42 0.38 -8.42
CA VAL A 101 8.00 1.65 -7.79
C VAL A 101 7.30 1.41 -6.45
N ARG A 102 6.63 0.26 -6.29
CA ARG A 102 5.86 -0.05 -5.08
C ARG A 102 5.80 -1.53 -4.81
N ASP A 103 6.01 -1.89 -3.55
CA ASP A 103 5.78 -3.24 -3.04
C ASP A 103 4.45 -3.29 -2.30
N LEU A 104 3.56 -4.19 -2.72
CA LEU A 104 2.22 -4.31 -2.15
C LEU A 104 2.15 -5.51 -1.20
N CYS A 105 1.70 -5.28 0.03
CA CYS A 105 1.34 -6.33 0.97
C CYS A 105 -0.12 -6.67 0.77
N VAL A 106 -0.38 -7.87 0.26
CA VAL A 106 -1.71 -8.31 -0.16
C VAL A 106 -2.10 -9.57 0.61
N ILE A 107 -3.34 -9.59 1.10
CA ILE A 107 -3.97 -10.77 1.70
C ILE A 107 -5.17 -11.21 0.85
N TRP A 108 -5.53 -12.48 0.93
CA TRP A 108 -6.62 -13.06 0.13
C TRP A 108 -7.25 -14.26 0.87
N GLY A 109 -8.32 -14.81 0.28
CA GLY A 109 -8.94 -16.06 0.69
C GLY A 109 -9.33 -16.08 2.17
N ALA A 110 -8.96 -17.17 2.84
CA ALA A 110 -9.28 -17.40 4.24
C ALA A 110 -8.76 -16.30 5.17
N ASN A 111 -7.66 -15.63 4.83
CA ASN A 111 -7.12 -14.53 5.63
C ASN A 111 -8.05 -13.31 5.69
N VAL A 112 -8.95 -13.18 4.70
CA VAL A 112 -9.99 -12.13 4.68
C VAL A 112 -11.33 -12.70 5.12
N SER A 113 -11.75 -13.85 4.58
CA SER A 113 -13.11 -14.35 4.79
C SER A 113 -13.43 -14.70 6.25
N ASN A 114 -12.43 -15.08 7.06
CA ASN A 114 -12.62 -15.39 8.47
C ASN A 114 -12.47 -14.17 9.41
N GLY A 115 -12.09 -12.99 8.90
CA GLY A 115 -11.90 -11.78 9.69
C GLY A 115 -10.58 -11.66 10.46
N VAL A 116 -9.66 -12.63 10.37
CA VAL A 116 -8.42 -12.65 11.17
C VAL A 116 -7.54 -11.42 10.95
N TYR A 117 -7.54 -10.87 9.73
CA TYR A 117 -6.78 -9.66 9.38
C TYR A 117 -7.10 -8.43 10.24
N ARG A 118 -8.26 -8.39 10.90
CA ARG A 118 -8.66 -7.27 11.78
C ARG A 118 -8.02 -7.36 13.17
N GLU A 119 -7.54 -8.54 13.53
CA GLU A 119 -6.83 -8.83 14.78
C GLU A 119 -5.31 -8.87 14.58
N MET A 120 -4.87 -8.68 13.33
CA MET A 120 -3.47 -8.64 12.93
C MET A 120 -3.04 -7.21 12.65
N SER A 121 -1.73 -6.98 12.73
CA SER A 121 -1.09 -5.77 12.24
C SER A 121 -0.22 -6.10 11.04
N PHE A 122 -0.13 -5.13 10.12
CA PHE A 122 0.67 -5.25 8.90
C PHE A 122 1.64 -4.09 8.81
N ASP A 123 2.85 -4.38 8.36
CA ASP A 123 3.87 -3.39 8.06
C ASP A 123 4.67 -3.83 6.84
N ASN A 124 5.41 -2.91 6.24
CA ASN A 124 6.24 -3.20 5.08
C ASN A 124 7.61 -2.55 5.17
N ASP A 125 8.56 -3.23 4.56
CA ASP A 125 9.86 -2.67 4.18
C ASP A 125 9.98 -2.74 2.64
N SER A 126 11.11 -2.35 2.07
CA SER A 126 11.38 -2.32 0.62
C SER A 126 11.25 -3.66 -0.14
N TRP A 127 10.80 -4.74 0.53
CA TRP A 127 10.84 -6.15 0.06
C TRP A 127 9.94 -7.10 0.82
N THR A 128 9.61 -6.73 2.05
CA THR A 128 9.11 -7.65 3.06
C THR A 128 7.82 -7.10 3.59
N CYS A 129 6.81 -7.95 3.61
CA CYS A 129 5.56 -7.71 4.30
C CYS A 129 5.61 -8.42 5.64
N TRP A 130 5.44 -7.66 6.71
CA TRP A 130 5.37 -8.15 8.07
C TRP A 130 3.90 -8.31 8.48
N ALA A 131 3.59 -9.42 9.14
CA ALA A 131 2.27 -9.70 9.69
C ALA A 131 2.44 -10.31 11.09
N TYR A 132 1.79 -9.73 12.10
CA TYR A 132 1.95 -10.11 13.52
C TYR A 132 0.70 -9.83 14.35
#